data_AF-A0A4P9YYY9-F1
#
_entry.id   AF-A0A4P9YYY9-F1
#
_cell.length_a   1.000
_cell.length_b   1.000
_cell.length_c   1.000
_cell.angle_alpha   90.00
_cell.angle_beta   90.00
_cell.angle_gamma   90.00
#
_symmetry.space_group_name_H-M   'P 1'
#
loop_
_entity.id
_entity.type
_entity.pdbx_description
1 polymer ?
#
loop_
_entity_poly.entity_id
_entity_poly.type
_entity_poly.pdbx_seq_one_letter_code
_entity_poly.pdbx_strand_id
1 'polypeptide(L)'
;MHTKVAIIGSGPAGHTAAIYCARANLEPTLFEGFMAGGTEMMDKLRQQSERFGTTVITETISKVDLSAKPFKLWREGNEAAEPDTADAIIIATGATARRMNLPGEETYWQQGISACAVCDGAAPIFRNVELAVVGGGDSAAEEAIYLTKYASKVHVLVRRDKLRASKVMGDRMLRHPKIQVHWNTVATEARGDGKLLKELGLRDTQTGEERSLAVNGLFYAIGHVPNTAFLEGQLPTDTDGYLLVTPGTSKTSVPGVFAGGDVQDKRYRQAVTAAGSGCMAALDAITWLEEQSDV
;
A
#
# COMPACT_ATOMS: atom_id res chain seq x y z
N MET A 1 6.95 -3.20 27.72
CA MET A 1 5.85 -4.18 27.94
C MET A 1 6.24 -5.50 27.31
N HIS A 2 5.65 -6.63 27.70
CA HIS A 2 5.82 -7.92 27.02
C HIS A 2 4.48 -8.44 26.50
N THR A 3 4.45 -9.04 25.30
CA THR A 3 3.25 -9.65 24.69
C THR A 3 3.61 -10.95 23.97
N LYS A 4 2.66 -11.87 23.81
CA LYS A 4 2.88 -13.08 23.00
C LYS A 4 2.98 -12.75 21.51
N VAL A 5 2.13 -11.84 21.02
CA VAL A 5 2.08 -11.43 19.62
C VAL A 5 1.98 -9.92 19.51
N ALA A 6 3.00 -9.30 18.93
CA ALA A 6 2.95 -7.92 18.49
C ALA A 6 2.57 -7.84 17.00
N ILE A 7 1.63 -6.97 16.66
CA ILE A 7 1.19 -6.71 15.29
C ILE A 7 1.56 -5.27 14.96
N ILE A 8 2.39 -5.08 13.93
CA ILE A 8 2.87 -3.76 13.51
C ILE A 8 2.12 -3.35 12.25
N GLY A 9 1.22 -2.37 12.37
CA GLY A 9 0.42 -1.85 11.27
C GLY A 9 -1.09 -2.06 11.45
N SER A 10 -1.85 -1.04 11.05
CA SER A 10 -3.28 -0.88 11.34
C SER A 10 -4.17 -0.98 10.10
N GLY A 11 -3.67 -1.57 9.02
CA GLY A 11 -4.46 -1.84 7.82
C GLY A 11 -5.41 -3.04 8.00
N PRO A 12 -6.14 -3.44 6.94
CA PRO A 12 -7.00 -4.62 6.97
C PRO A 12 -6.27 -5.91 7.39
N ALA A 13 -5.01 -6.07 7.00
CA ALA A 13 -4.19 -7.20 7.42
C ALA A 13 -3.94 -7.22 8.93
N GLY A 14 -3.55 -6.08 9.50
CA GLY A 14 -3.24 -5.95 10.94
C GLY A 14 -4.45 -6.21 11.82
N HIS A 15 -5.59 -5.56 11.55
CA HIS A 15 -6.80 -5.78 12.34
C HIS A 15 -7.37 -7.18 12.15
N THR A 16 -7.29 -7.76 10.95
CA THR A 16 -7.72 -9.16 10.77
C THR A 16 -6.83 -10.10 11.57
N ALA A 17 -5.51 -9.91 11.54
CA ALA A 17 -4.60 -10.70 12.37
C ALA A 17 -4.94 -10.56 13.86
N ALA A 18 -5.18 -9.33 14.33
CA ALA A 18 -5.54 -9.05 15.72
C ALA A 18 -6.83 -9.75 16.15
N ILE A 19 -7.88 -9.71 15.31
CA ILE A 19 -9.15 -10.39 15.60
C ILE A 19 -8.93 -11.90 15.80
N TYR A 20 -8.14 -12.55 14.95
CA TYR A 20 -7.89 -13.99 15.06
C TYR A 20 -7.01 -14.34 16.27
N CYS A 21 -5.90 -13.61 16.49
CA CYS A 21 -5.05 -13.81 17.66
C CYS A 21 -5.80 -13.56 18.98
N ALA A 22 -6.64 -12.52 19.04
CA ALA A 22 -7.42 -12.20 20.23
C ALA A 22 -8.47 -13.27 20.54
N ARG A 23 -9.14 -13.79 19.50
CA ARG A 23 -10.08 -14.93 19.65
C ARG A 23 -9.39 -16.24 20.05
N ALA A 24 -8.10 -16.38 19.79
CA ALA A 24 -7.26 -17.47 20.26
C ALA A 24 -6.70 -17.23 21.69
N ASN A 25 -7.18 -16.19 22.39
CA ASN A 25 -6.73 -15.82 23.74
C ASN A 25 -5.21 -15.54 23.84
N LEU A 26 -4.61 -15.00 22.77
CA LEU A 26 -3.20 -14.59 22.78
C LEU A 26 -2.96 -13.15 23.27
N GLU A 27 -4.04 -12.41 23.58
CA GLU A 27 -3.98 -11.01 24.05
C GLU A 27 -3.04 -10.13 23.18
N PRO A 28 -3.28 -10.08 21.85
CA PRO A 28 -2.35 -9.43 20.93
C PRO A 28 -2.26 -7.93 21.19
N THR A 29 -1.07 -7.39 20.97
CA THR A 29 -0.83 -5.95 20.96
C THR A 29 -0.68 -5.46 19.53
N LEU A 30 -1.53 -4.55 19.09
CA LEU A 30 -1.47 -3.93 17.78
C LEU A 30 -0.96 -2.49 17.90
N PHE A 31 0.10 -2.18 17.17
CA PHE A 31 0.66 -0.83 17.07
C PHE A 31 0.11 -0.11 15.83
N GLU A 32 -0.69 0.92 16.06
CA GLU A 32 -1.25 1.82 15.05
C GLU A 32 -0.34 3.03 14.88
N GLY A 33 0.14 3.28 13.66
CA GLY A 33 0.77 4.58 13.36
C GLY A 33 -0.25 5.73 13.48
N PHE A 34 0.23 6.95 13.69
CA PHE A 34 -0.61 8.13 13.96
C PHE A 34 -1.64 8.49 12.86
N MET A 35 -1.48 7.96 11.65
CA MET A 35 -2.41 8.15 10.54
C MET A 35 -3.42 6.99 10.37
N ALA A 36 -3.62 6.16 11.40
CA ALA A 36 -4.58 5.06 11.37
C ALA A 36 -6.04 5.54 11.36
N GLY A 37 -6.92 4.81 10.66
CA GLY A 37 -8.35 5.10 10.56
C GLY A 37 -8.71 5.97 9.35
N GLY A 38 -9.93 6.55 9.37
CA GLY A 38 -10.38 7.53 8.37
C GLY A 38 -11.39 6.99 7.36
N THR A 39 -11.77 5.72 7.43
CA THR A 39 -12.91 5.16 6.69
C THR A 39 -13.76 4.28 7.61
N GLU A 40 -15.08 4.26 7.38
CA GLU A 40 -16.04 3.47 8.18
C GLU A 40 -15.65 1.98 8.27
N MET A 41 -15.08 1.43 7.20
CA MET A 41 -14.59 0.05 7.17
C MET A 41 -13.45 -0.18 8.18
N MET A 42 -12.48 0.73 8.25
CA MET A 42 -11.35 0.60 9.17
C MET A 42 -11.79 0.80 10.62
N ASP A 43 -12.71 1.74 10.87
CA ASP A 43 -13.27 1.94 12.22
C ASP A 43 -13.97 0.68 12.73
N LYS A 44 -14.73 -0.01 11.86
CA LYS A 44 -15.37 -1.29 12.20
C LYS A 44 -14.36 -2.41 12.48
N LEU A 45 -13.28 -2.48 11.71
CA LEU A 45 -12.21 -3.46 11.93
C LEU A 45 -11.50 -3.21 13.27
N ARG A 46 -11.20 -1.94 13.58
CA ARG A 46 -10.61 -1.53 14.86
C ARG A 46 -11.51 -1.90 16.03
N GLN A 47 -12.79 -1.48 15.99
CA GLN A 47 -13.79 -1.84 17.01
C GLN A 47 -13.91 -3.35 17.19
N GLN A 48 -13.89 -4.13 16.11
CA GLN A 48 -13.96 -5.59 16.19
C GLN A 48 -12.70 -6.19 16.84
N SER A 49 -11.50 -5.67 16.54
CA SER A 49 -10.26 -6.12 17.17
C SER A 49 -10.24 -5.82 18.67
N GLU A 50 -10.62 -4.60 19.08
CA GLU A 50 -10.73 -4.20 20.50
C GLU A 50 -11.78 -5.04 21.23
N ARG A 51 -12.94 -5.27 20.61
CA ARG A 51 -14.03 -6.08 21.18
C ARG A 51 -13.59 -7.50 21.56
N PHE A 52 -12.64 -8.09 20.85
CA PHE A 52 -12.13 -9.43 21.15
C PHE A 52 -10.93 -9.43 22.10
N GLY A 53 -10.49 -8.27 22.60
CA GLY A 53 -9.40 -8.16 23.58
C GLY A 53 -8.04 -7.78 23.00
N THR A 54 -7.98 -7.22 21.79
CA THR A 54 -6.73 -6.64 21.27
C THR A 54 -6.38 -5.38 22.05
N THR A 55 -5.14 -5.27 22.53
CA THR A 55 -4.61 -4.00 23.04
C THR A 55 -4.11 -3.16 21.86
N VAL A 56 -4.74 -2.02 21.62
CA VAL A 56 -4.38 -1.12 20.51
C VAL A 56 -3.57 0.06 21.06
N ILE A 57 -2.35 0.22 20.55
CA ILE A 57 -1.43 1.31 20.93
C ILE A 57 -1.26 2.22 19.73
N THR A 58 -1.71 3.47 19.84
CA THR A 58 -1.58 4.48 18.78
C THR A 58 -0.19 5.12 18.80
N GLU A 59 0.83 4.32 18.52
CA GLU A 59 2.22 4.74 18.35
C GLU A 59 2.87 3.99 17.18
N THR A 60 3.71 4.68 16.41
CA THR A 60 4.51 4.09 15.33
C THR A 60 5.65 3.25 15.92
N ILE A 61 5.86 2.02 15.43
CA ILE A 61 7.12 1.30 15.66
C ILE A 61 8.18 1.82 14.69
N SER A 62 9.25 2.41 15.22
CA SER A 62 10.34 3.00 14.43
C SER A 62 11.55 2.08 14.31
N LYS A 63 11.69 1.10 15.20
CA LYS A 63 12.83 0.17 15.23
C LYS A 63 12.43 -1.19 15.81
N VAL A 64 13.02 -2.25 15.29
CA VAL A 64 12.94 -3.60 15.87
C VAL A 64 14.32 -4.27 15.93
N ASP A 65 14.46 -5.26 16.82
CA ASP A 65 15.60 -6.18 16.87
C ASP A 65 15.06 -7.62 16.86
N LEU A 66 15.34 -8.31 15.75
CA LEU A 66 14.88 -9.66 15.43
C LEU A 66 15.98 -10.71 15.68
N SER A 67 17.13 -10.32 16.24
CA SER A 67 18.31 -11.20 16.38
C SER A 67 18.17 -12.25 17.47
N ALA A 68 17.32 -12.00 18.47
CA ALA A 68 17.08 -12.89 19.60
C ALA A 68 15.63 -12.79 20.08
N LYS A 69 15.15 -13.85 20.75
CA LYS A 69 13.84 -13.88 21.39
C LYS A 69 13.94 -13.59 22.90
N PRO A 70 12.93 -12.94 23.51
CA PRO A 70 11.80 -12.31 22.82
C PRO A 70 12.29 -11.13 21.96
N PHE A 71 11.65 -10.94 20.81
CA PHE A 71 11.99 -9.87 19.89
C PHE A 71 11.74 -8.51 20.54
N LYS A 72 12.49 -7.48 20.14
CA LYS A 72 12.39 -6.14 20.73
C LYS A 72 11.83 -5.14 19.73
N LEU A 73 10.98 -4.23 20.22
CA LEU A 73 10.34 -3.19 19.45
C LEU A 73 10.49 -1.85 20.19
N TRP A 74 10.78 -0.78 19.45
CA TRP A 74 10.82 0.57 19.97
C TRP A 74 9.83 1.46 19.24
N ARG A 75 9.16 2.29 20.03
CA ARG A 75 8.19 3.28 19.55
C ARG A 75 8.93 4.54 19.11
N GLU A 76 8.38 5.22 18.11
CA GLU A 76 8.91 6.47 17.56
C GLU A 76 9.13 7.51 18.66
N GLY A 77 10.34 8.06 18.72
CA GLY A 77 10.76 9.03 19.74
C GLY A 77 11.20 8.42 21.08
N ASN A 78 11.14 7.10 21.23
CA ASN A 78 11.52 6.37 22.44
C ASN A 78 12.56 5.25 22.16
N GLU A 79 13.39 5.41 21.13
CA GLU A 79 14.35 4.39 20.67
C GLU A 79 15.50 4.11 21.67
N ALA A 80 15.71 5.02 22.63
CA ALA A 80 16.69 4.85 23.70
C ALA A 80 16.09 4.27 25.01
N ALA A 81 14.77 4.08 25.06
CA ALA A 81 14.09 3.52 26.21
C ALA A 81 14.18 1.98 26.24
N GLU A 82 13.71 1.39 27.35
CA GLU A 82 13.53 -0.05 27.44
C GLU A 82 12.52 -0.52 26.38
N PRO A 83 12.85 -1.53 25.55
CA PRO A 83 11.98 -1.97 24.47
C PRO A 83 10.68 -2.61 24.97
N ASP A 84 9.65 -2.55 24.14
CA ASP A 84 8.60 -3.55 24.16
C ASP A 84 9.15 -4.88 23.63
N THR A 85 8.65 -5.99 24.15
CA THR A 85 9.10 -7.32 23.75
C THR A 85 7.95 -8.20 23.29
N ALA A 86 8.22 -9.08 22.31
CA ALA A 86 7.23 -10.01 21.79
C ALA A 86 7.81 -11.38 21.44
N ASP A 87 7.08 -12.46 21.72
CA ASP A 87 7.49 -13.82 21.30
C ASP A 87 7.37 -14.01 19.79
N ALA A 88 6.30 -13.46 19.21
CA ALA A 88 6.05 -13.41 17.78
C ALA A 88 5.71 -11.99 17.29
N ILE A 89 6.05 -11.69 16.04
CA ILE A 89 5.73 -10.41 15.38
C ILE A 89 5.00 -10.66 14.06
N ILE A 90 3.90 -9.95 13.82
CA ILE A 90 3.22 -9.87 12.53
C ILE A 90 3.46 -8.47 11.94
N ILE A 91 4.16 -8.41 10.81
CA ILE A 91 4.41 -7.18 10.07
C ILE A 91 3.28 -6.98 9.06
N ALA A 92 2.46 -5.98 9.31
CA ALA A 92 1.29 -5.61 8.51
C ALA A 92 1.29 -4.11 8.15
N THR A 93 2.48 -3.54 7.95
CA THR A 93 2.72 -2.11 7.75
C THR A 93 2.29 -1.59 6.38
N GLY A 94 1.89 -2.48 5.47
CA GLY A 94 1.38 -2.14 4.14
C GLY A 94 2.43 -1.56 3.19
N ALA A 95 1.96 -0.90 2.15
CA ALA A 95 2.78 -0.19 1.19
C ALA A 95 2.15 1.17 0.85
N THR A 96 2.99 2.20 0.74
CA THR A 96 2.56 3.56 0.43
C THR A 96 2.67 3.80 -1.07
N ALA A 97 1.57 4.20 -1.72
CA ALA A 97 1.61 4.55 -3.14
C ALA A 97 2.55 5.75 -3.37
N ARG A 98 3.41 5.66 -4.40
CA ARG A 98 4.28 6.78 -4.76
C ARG A 98 3.43 7.92 -5.34
N ARG A 99 3.67 9.13 -4.85
CA ARG A 99 3.04 10.38 -5.30
C ARG A 99 4.08 11.25 -5.98
N MET A 100 3.63 12.13 -6.89
CA MET A 100 4.53 13.07 -7.58
C MET A 100 4.71 14.39 -6.81
N ASN A 101 3.85 14.68 -5.84
CA ASN A 101 3.82 15.93 -5.09
C ASN A 101 3.71 17.15 -6.03
N LEU A 102 2.79 17.09 -6.99
CA LEU A 102 2.54 18.19 -7.91
C LEU A 102 2.01 19.41 -7.14
N PRO A 103 2.36 20.65 -7.55
CA PRO A 103 1.57 21.82 -7.19
C PRO A 103 0.08 21.58 -7.45
N GLY A 104 -0.76 21.86 -6.44
CA GLY A 104 -2.21 21.59 -6.45
C GLY A 104 -2.62 20.15 -6.09
N GLU A 105 -1.67 19.22 -5.96
CA GLU A 105 -1.99 17.81 -5.66
C GLU A 105 -2.70 17.64 -4.32
N GLU A 106 -2.29 18.37 -3.29
CA GLU A 106 -2.94 18.31 -1.97
C GLU A 106 -4.41 18.71 -2.02
N THR A 107 -4.76 19.72 -2.82
CA THR A 107 -6.15 20.18 -3.01
C THR A 107 -7.01 19.13 -3.71
N TYR A 108 -6.45 18.46 -4.71
CA TYR A 108 -7.21 17.53 -5.57
C TYR A 108 -7.00 16.05 -5.24
N TRP A 109 -6.22 15.73 -4.22
CA TRP A 109 -6.06 14.36 -3.71
C TRP A 109 -7.40 13.82 -3.21
N GLN A 110 -7.82 12.66 -3.71
CA GLN A 110 -9.17 12.10 -3.50
C GLN A 110 -10.32 12.97 -4.01
N GLN A 111 -10.02 14.03 -4.77
CA GLN A 111 -10.96 14.92 -5.45
C GLN A 111 -10.64 15.05 -6.95
N GLY A 112 -10.22 13.94 -7.54
CA GLY A 112 -9.78 13.85 -8.93
C GLY A 112 -8.42 13.16 -9.07
N ILE A 113 -7.55 13.23 -8.06
CA ILE A 113 -6.27 12.51 -8.06
C ILE A 113 -6.37 11.25 -7.20
N SER A 114 -5.97 10.11 -7.75
CA SER A 114 -5.92 8.80 -7.08
C SER A 114 -4.61 8.07 -7.40
N ALA A 115 -4.30 7.04 -6.63
CA ALA A 115 -3.21 6.11 -6.90
C ALA A 115 -3.68 4.65 -7.01
N CYS A 116 -4.99 4.42 -7.17
CA CYS A 116 -5.56 3.10 -7.40
C CYS A 116 -6.72 3.17 -8.39
N ALA A 117 -6.46 2.89 -9.67
CA ALA A 117 -7.52 2.86 -10.68
C ALA A 117 -8.60 1.81 -10.39
N VAL A 118 -8.22 0.64 -9.86
CA VAL A 118 -9.16 -0.45 -9.54
C VAL A 118 -10.15 -0.04 -8.45
N CYS A 119 -9.67 0.72 -7.47
CA CYS A 119 -10.45 1.20 -6.33
C CYS A 119 -11.45 2.28 -6.77
N ASP A 120 -10.96 3.35 -7.40
CA ASP A 120 -11.74 4.57 -7.57
C ASP A 120 -12.29 4.73 -8.99
N GLY A 121 -11.78 4.01 -9.98
CA GLY A 121 -12.09 4.23 -11.40
C GLY A 121 -13.58 4.14 -11.76
N ALA A 122 -14.38 3.42 -10.96
CA ALA A 122 -15.83 3.28 -11.15
C ALA A 122 -16.65 4.44 -10.54
N ALA A 123 -16.01 5.33 -9.77
CA ALA A 123 -16.66 6.44 -9.09
C ALA A 123 -17.36 7.38 -10.09
N PRO A 124 -18.51 7.98 -9.74
CA PRO A 124 -19.29 8.82 -10.66
C PRO A 124 -18.49 9.96 -11.30
N ILE A 125 -17.53 10.53 -10.58
CA ILE A 125 -16.70 11.66 -11.05
C ILE A 125 -15.79 11.29 -12.23
N PHE A 126 -15.55 9.99 -12.48
CA PHE A 126 -14.67 9.51 -13.54
C PHE A 126 -15.41 8.86 -14.72
N ARG A 127 -16.76 8.91 -14.73
CA ARG A 127 -17.58 8.31 -15.79
C ARG A 127 -17.70 9.24 -17.00
N ASN A 128 -17.43 8.70 -18.18
CA ASN A 128 -17.55 9.37 -19.47
C ASN A 128 -16.79 10.71 -19.57
N VAL A 129 -15.67 10.81 -18.87
CA VAL A 129 -14.75 11.95 -18.87
C VAL A 129 -13.35 11.52 -19.28
N GLU A 130 -12.49 12.47 -19.62
CA GLU A 130 -11.08 12.19 -19.93
C GLU A 130 -10.29 12.04 -18.63
N LEU A 131 -9.48 10.98 -18.55
CA LEU A 131 -8.63 10.67 -17.40
C LEU A 131 -7.16 10.62 -17.84
N ALA A 132 -6.25 10.92 -16.91
CA ALA A 132 -4.82 10.73 -17.10
C ALA A 132 -4.29 9.60 -16.20
N VAL A 133 -3.30 8.86 -16.69
CA VAL A 133 -2.50 7.90 -15.94
C VAL A 133 -1.04 8.32 -16.08
N VAL A 134 -0.32 8.47 -14.97
CA VAL A 134 1.14 8.67 -15.01
C VAL A 134 1.84 7.34 -14.75
N GLY A 135 2.71 6.95 -15.66
CA GLY A 135 3.54 5.77 -15.52
C GLY A 135 3.91 5.15 -16.87
N GLY A 136 4.89 4.25 -16.86
CA GLY A 136 5.34 3.56 -18.08
C GLY A 136 5.63 2.07 -17.91
N GLY A 137 5.30 1.49 -16.76
CA GLY A 137 5.42 0.05 -16.50
C GLY A 137 4.12 -0.71 -16.79
N ASP A 138 4.11 -2.01 -16.49
CA ASP A 138 2.90 -2.84 -16.67
C ASP A 138 1.71 -2.30 -15.88
N SER A 139 1.90 -1.82 -14.64
CA SER A 139 0.82 -1.22 -13.84
C SER A 139 0.14 -0.05 -14.56
N ALA A 140 0.92 0.83 -15.22
CA ALA A 140 0.33 1.94 -15.97
C ALA A 140 -0.50 1.46 -17.16
N ALA A 141 -0.05 0.42 -17.85
CA ALA A 141 -0.79 -0.18 -18.96
C ALA A 141 -2.06 -0.91 -18.49
N GLU A 142 -1.99 -1.64 -17.37
CA GLU A 142 -3.13 -2.34 -16.76
C GLU A 142 -4.19 -1.37 -16.29
N GLU A 143 -3.79 -0.35 -15.52
CA GLU A 143 -4.68 0.68 -15.00
C GLU A 143 -5.29 1.52 -16.12
N ALA A 144 -4.49 1.92 -17.12
CA ALA A 144 -5.01 2.67 -18.26
C ALA A 144 -6.08 1.88 -19.01
N ILE A 145 -5.84 0.59 -19.30
CA ILE A 145 -6.82 -0.29 -19.94
C ILE A 145 -8.06 -0.47 -19.05
N TYR A 146 -7.88 -0.67 -17.74
CA TYR A 146 -9.00 -0.80 -16.81
C TYR A 146 -9.91 0.44 -16.82
N LEU A 147 -9.32 1.65 -16.78
CA LEU A 147 -10.06 2.91 -16.78
C LEU A 147 -10.87 3.16 -18.04
N THR A 148 -10.51 2.55 -19.18
CA THR A 148 -11.29 2.68 -20.44
C THR A 148 -12.72 2.15 -20.36
N LYS A 149 -13.02 1.32 -19.35
CA LYS A 149 -14.38 0.84 -19.02
C LYS A 149 -15.30 1.98 -18.56
N TYR A 150 -14.72 3.03 -17.97
CA TYR A 150 -15.47 4.13 -17.35
C TYR A 150 -15.24 5.46 -18.08
N ALA A 151 -14.00 5.73 -18.49
CA ALA A 151 -13.60 6.97 -19.14
C ALA A 151 -14.10 7.08 -20.60
N SER A 152 -14.29 8.31 -21.07
CA SER A 152 -14.44 8.60 -22.50
C SER A 152 -13.10 8.39 -23.22
N LYS A 153 -12.00 8.82 -22.59
CA LYS A 153 -10.62 8.71 -23.09
C LYS A 153 -9.62 8.60 -21.93
N VAL A 154 -8.52 7.89 -22.13
CA VAL A 154 -7.44 7.76 -21.15
C VAL A 154 -6.12 8.23 -21.76
N HIS A 155 -5.49 9.20 -21.12
CA HIS A 155 -4.19 9.75 -21.48
C HIS A 155 -3.10 9.11 -20.64
N VAL A 156 -2.11 8.47 -21.26
CA VAL A 156 -0.99 7.86 -20.51
C VAL A 156 0.24 8.73 -20.66
N LEU A 157 0.67 9.34 -19.56
CA LEU A 157 1.82 10.24 -19.49
C LEU A 157 3.08 9.42 -19.19
N VAL A 158 3.91 9.23 -20.21
CA VAL A 158 5.14 8.46 -20.12
C VAL A 158 6.32 9.42 -20.16
N ARG A 159 7.13 9.45 -19.10
CA ARG A 159 8.30 10.35 -18.97
C ARG A 159 9.37 10.14 -20.05
N ARG A 160 9.42 8.97 -20.68
CA ARG A 160 10.42 8.58 -21.67
C ARG A 160 9.77 8.36 -23.04
N ASP A 161 10.58 8.10 -24.04
CA ASP A 161 10.22 7.72 -25.41
C ASP A 161 9.90 6.22 -25.55
N LYS A 162 9.94 5.46 -24.44
CA LYS A 162 9.70 4.02 -24.39
C LYS A 162 9.00 3.57 -23.12
N LEU A 163 8.27 2.46 -23.21
CA LEU A 163 7.68 1.77 -22.05
C LEU A 163 8.70 0.86 -21.37
N ARG A 164 8.55 0.70 -20.06
CA ARG A 164 9.14 -0.39 -19.27
C ARG A 164 8.21 -1.62 -19.21
N ALA A 165 6.92 -1.45 -19.53
CA ALA A 165 5.95 -2.53 -19.59
C ALA A 165 6.44 -3.69 -20.46
N SER A 166 6.01 -4.90 -20.13
CA SER A 166 6.16 -6.07 -21.00
C SER A 166 5.58 -5.76 -22.39
N LYS A 167 6.21 -6.32 -23.43
CA LYS A 167 5.81 -6.06 -24.83
C LYS A 167 4.33 -6.35 -25.06
N VAL A 168 3.84 -7.48 -24.54
CA VAL A 168 2.43 -7.88 -24.68
C VAL A 168 1.49 -6.83 -24.08
N MET A 169 1.82 -6.34 -22.89
CA MET A 169 0.96 -5.39 -22.19
C MET A 169 1.03 -3.99 -22.79
N GLY A 170 2.23 -3.54 -23.16
CA GLY A 170 2.44 -2.29 -23.90
C GLY A 170 1.70 -2.28 -25.24
N ASP A 171 1.85 -3.33 -26.04
CA ASP A 171 1.17 -3.45 -27.35
C ASP A 171 -0.35 -3.51 -27.22
N ARG A 172 -0.87 -4.08 -26.13
CA ARG A 172 -2.31 -4.09 -25.84
C ARG A 172 -2.81 -2.69 -25.52
N MET A 173 -2.08 -1.93 -24.70
CA MET A 173 -2.43 -0.56 -24.34
C MET A 173 -2.37 0.36 -25.57
N LEU A 174 -1.30 0.29 -26.35
CA LEU A 174 -1.06 1.14 -27.53
C LEU A 174 -2.11 0.96 -28.64
N ARG A 175 -2.69 -0.25 -28.77
CA ARG A 175 -3.74 -0.54 -29.75
C ARG A 175 -5.15 -0.19 -29.27
N HIS A 176 -5.31 0.25 -28.02
CA HIS A 176 -6.64 0.49 -27.46
C HIS A 176 -7.21 1.82 -27.98
N PRO A 177 -8.43 1.84 -28.57
CA PRO A 177 -8.96 3.02 -29.27
C PRO A 177 -9.25 4.22 -28.35
N LYS A 178 -9.50 3.96 -27.06
CA LYS A 178 -9.69 5.02 -26.05
C LYS A 178 -8.41 5.52 -25.39
N ILE A 179 -7.25 4.95 -25.71
CA ILE A 179 -5.99 5.31 -25.05
C ILE A 179 -5.13 6.17 -25.97
N GLN A 180 -4.66 7.30 -25.44
CA GLN A 180 -3.65 8.13 -26.09
C GLN A 180 -2.40 8.17 -25.21
N VAL A 181 -1.28 7.67 -25.73
CA VAL A 181 0.01 7.76 -25.04
C VAL A 181 0.70 9.07 -25.40
N HIS A 182 1.13 9.80 -24.38
CA HIS A 182 1.97 10.98 -24.48
C HIS A 182 3.38 10.61 -24.05
N TRP A 183 4.26 10.43 -25.03
CA TRP A 183 5.67 10.14 -24.79
C TRP A 183 6.41 11.38 -24.30
N ASN A 184 7.56 11.18 -23.66
CA ASN A 184 8.42 12.23 -23.15
C ASN A 184 7.68 13.27 -22.30
N THR A 185 6.56 12.93 -21.67
CA THR A 185 5.67 13.91 -21.05
C THR A 185 5.64 13.69 -19.54
N VAL A 186 5.75 14.78 -18.78
CA VAL A 186 5.55 14.81 -17.34
C VAL A 186 4.40 15.76 -16.98
N ALA A 187 3.62 15.41 -15.97
CA ALA A 187 2.72 16.36 -15.32
C ALA A 187 3.54 17.31 -14.46
N THR A 188 3.21 18.60 -14.49
CA THR A 188 3.91 19.68 -13.78
C THR A 188 3.05 20.33 -12.71
N GLU A 189 1.74 20.37 -12.87
CA GLU A 189 0.80 20.86 -11.86
C GLU A 189 -0.62 20.32 -12.08
N ALA A 190 -1.44 20.35 -11.02
CA ALA A 190 -2.84 19.96 -11.02
C ALA A 190 -3.72 21.19 -10.77
N ARG A 191 -4.66 21.46 -11.69
CA ARG A 191 -5.53 22.64 -11.66
C ARG A 191 -7.00 22.24 -11.72
N GLY A 192 -7.86 23.06 -11.14
CA GLY A 192 -9.28 22.77 -10.98
C GLY A 192 -10.07 23.95 -10.43
N ASP A 193 -11.30 23.68 -10.00
CA ASP A 193 -12.23 24.69 -9.49
C ASP A 193 -12.14 24.88 -7.96
N GLY A 194 -11.06 24.41 -7.34
CA GLY A 194 -10.87 24.38 -5.88
C GLY A 194 -11.64 23.25 -5.17
N LYS A 195 -12.45 22.48 -5.91
CA LYS A 195 -13.09 21.26 -5.40
C LYS A 195 -12.67 20.04 -6.18
N LEU A 196 -12.73 20.07 -7.51
CA LEU A 196 -12.44 18.94 -8.40
C LEU A 196 -11.34 19.31 -9.39
N LEU A 197 -10.50 18.31 -9.71
CA LEU A 197 -9.53 18.41 -10.80
C LEU A 197 -10.24 18.67 -12.15
N LYS A 198 -9.69 19.59 -12.94
CA LYS A 198 -10.17 19.90 -14.30
C LYS A 198 -9.08 19.86 -15.35
N GLU A 199 -7.82 20.03 -14.96
CA GLU A 199 -6.73 20.19 -15.90
C GLU A 199 -5.39 19.81 -15.28
N LEU A 200 -4.48 19.29 -16.10
CA LEU A 200 -3.07 19.10 -15.77
C LEU A 200 -2.19 20.03 -16.59
N GLY A 201 -1.23 20.67 -15.94
CA GLY A 201 -0.06 21.20 -16.62
C GLY A 201 0.85 20.06 -17.04
N LEU A 202 1.33 20.09 -18.28
CA LEU A 202 2.24 19.11 -18.85
C LEU A 202 3.48 19.80 -19.39
N ARG A 203 4.61 19.08 -19.36
CA ARG A 203 5.85 19.49 -20.02
C ARG A 203 6.47 18.33 -20.80
N ASP A 204 6.88 18.61 -22.03
CA ASP A 204 7.72 17.69 -22.80
C ASP A 204 9.17 17.75 -22.28
N THR A 205 9.73 16.58 -21.99
CA THR A 205 11.05 16.41 -21.38
C THR A 205 12.19 16.52 -22.38
N GLN A 206 11.91 16.49 -23.68
CA GLN A 206 12.90 16.69 -24.75
C GLN A 206 12.87 18.13 -25.26
N THR A 207 11.68 18.67 -25.53
CA THR A 207 11.55 20.02 -26.13
C THR A 207 11.40 21.13 -25.11
N GLY A 208 10.99 20.81 -23.88
CA GLY A 208 10.62 21.79 -22.86
C GLY A 208 9.26 22.46 -23.09
N GLU A 209 8.53 22.07 -24.14
CA GLU A 209 7.22 22.64 -24.46
C GLU A 209 6.22 22.36 -23.33
N GLU A 210 5.55 23.43 -22.88
CA GLU A 210 4.50 23.35 -21.88
C GLU A 210 3.12 23.41 -22.53
N ARG A 211 2.20 22.58 -22.02
CA ARG A 211 0.82 22.54 -22.50
C ARG A 211 -0.13 22.19 -21.38
N SER A 212 -1.41 22.44 -21.60
CA SER A 212 -2.48 22.00 -20.72
C SER A 212 -3.17 20.76 -21.26
N LEU A 213 -3.65 19.91 -20.36
CA LEU A 213 -4.50 18.77 -20.68
C LEU A 213 -5.74 18.78 -19.80
N ALA A 214 -6.90 19.01 -20.40
CA ALA A 214 -8.18 18.96 -19.70
C ALA A 214 -8.52 17.51 -19.33
N VAL A 215 -8.55 17.20 -18.04
CA VAL A 215 -8.91 15.88 -17.50
C VAL A 215 -9.61 16.03 -16.17
N ASN A 216 -10.56 15.13 -15.90
CA ASN A 216 -11.29 15.11 -14.63
C ASN A 216 -10.68 14.16 -13.60
N GLY A 217 -9.67 13.39 -14.00
CA GLY A 217 -8.93 12.55 -13.05
C GLY A 217 -7.50 12.28 -13.46
N LEU A 218 -6.66 12.06 -12.46
CA LEU A 218 -5.25 11.67 -12.58
C LEU A 218 -5.01 10.44 -11.69
N PHE A 219 -4.47 9.38 -12.28
CA PHE A 219 -4.13 8.14 -11.60
C PHE A 219 -2.62 7.90 -11.62
N TYR A 220 -2.02 7.76 -10.44
CA TYR A 220 -0.61 7.42 -10.32
C TYR A 220 -0.37 5.91 -10.41
N ALA A 221 0.30 5.49 -11.47
CA ALA A 221 0.75 4.12 -11.68
C ALA A 221 2.29 4.02 -11.70
N ILE A 222 2.92 4.73 -10.74
CA ILE A 222 4.38 4.86 -10.61
C ILE A 222 4.99 3.95 -9.54
N GLY A 223 4.23 2.97 -9.05
CA GLY A 223 4.66 1.99 -8.06
C GLY A 223 4.33 2.38 -6.62
N HIS A 224 4.69 1.52 -5.68
CA HIS A 224 4.48 1.72 -4.25
C HIS A 224 5.81 1.54 -3.52
N VAL A 225 5.88 2.01 -2.28
CA VAL A 225 6.99 1.81 -1.35
C VAL A 225 6.47 0.95 -0.21
N PRO A 226 6.84 -0.33 -0.12
CA PRO A 226 6.50 -1.15 1.05
C PRO A 226 7.13 -0.55 2.30
N ASN A 227 6.38 -0.52 3.41
CA ASN A 227 6.77 0.16 4.64
C ASN A 227 7.68 -0.74 5.49
N THR A 228 8.90 -0.99 5.01
CA THR A 228 9.87 -1.95 5.58
C THR A 228 11.12 -1.31 6.16
N ALA A 229 11.25 0.03 6.11
CA ALA A 229 12.47 0.75 6.49
C ALA A 229 12.93 0.48 7.94
N PHE A 230 11.98 0.38 8.88
CA PHE A 230 12.24 0.13 10.30
C PHE A 230 12.89 -1.24 10.60
N LEU A 231 12.92 -2.14 9.62
CA LEU A 231 13.54 -3.46 9.72
C LEU A 231 15.05 -3.42 9.48
N GLU A 232 15.57 -2.35 8.88
CA GLU A 232 17.02 -2.15 8.63
C GLU A 232 17.71 -3.37 7.96
N GLY A 233 16.99 -4.08 7.09
CA GLY A 233 17.51 -5.24 6.36
C GLY A 233 17.53 -6.56 7.13
N GLN A 234 16.96 -6.61 8.34
CA GLN A 234 16.86 -7.84 9.15
C GLN A 234 15.99 -8.93 8.51
N LEU A 235 15.12 -8.56 7.57
CA LEU A 235 14.35 -9.47 6.73
C LEU A 235 14.67 -9.25 5.26
N PRO A 236 14.80 -10.32 4.46
CA PRO A 236 15.07 -10.20 3.04
C PRO A 236 13.87 -9.60 2.32
N THR A 237 14.17 -8.70 1.39
CA THR A 237 13.19 -8.09 0.50
C THR A 237 13.52 -8.41 -0.95
N ASP A 238 12.52 -8.31 -1.82
CA ASP A 238 12.77 -8.30 -3.25
C ASP A 238 13.42 -6.98 -3.71
N THR A 239 13.72 -6.88 -5.00
CA THR A 239 14.35 -5.67 -5.57
C THR A 239 13.52 -4.39 -5.45
N ASP A 240 12.21 -4.52 -5.18
CA ASP A 240 11.29 -3.41 -5.00
C ASP A 240 11.03 -3.09 -3.51
N GLY A 241 11.63 -3.86 -2.59
CA GLY A 241 11.58 -3.67 -1.14
C GLY A 241 10.48 -4.47 -0.42
N TYR A 242 9.72 -5.33 -1.10
CA TYR A 242 8.64 -6.12 -0.49
C TYR A 242 9.21 -7.30 0.28
N LEU A 243 8.64 -7.63 1.43
CA LEU A 243 9.10 -8.75 2.25
C LEU A 243 8.93 -10.07 1.52
N LEU A 244 9.99 -10.89 1.54
CA LEU A 244 9.93 -12.25 1.03
C LEU A 244 9.31 -13.16 2.08
N VAL A 245 8.22 -13.83 1.70
CA VAL A 245 7.57 -14.88 2.49
C VAL A 245 7.62 -16.21 1.74
N THR A 246 7.51 -17.32 2.47
CA THR A 246 7.34 -18.64 1.85
C THR A 246 6.01 -18.65 1.09
N PRO A 247 6.01 -18.88 -0.24
CA PRO A 247 4.80 -18.78 -1.06
C PRO A 247 3.65 -19.64 -0.52
N GLY A 248 2.46 -19.03 -0.37
CA GLY A 248 1.28 -19.69 0.19
C GLY A 248 1.18 -19.64 1.72
N THR A 249 2.10 -18.96 2.41
CA THR A 249 2.10 -18.76 3.87
C THR A 249 2.40 -17.29 4.19
N SER A 250 2.45 -16.94 5.48
CA SER A 250 2.94 -15.64 5.96
C SER A 250 4.39 -15.67 6.50
N LYS A 251 5.04 -16.84 6.47
CA LYS A 251 6.33 -17.10 7.13
C LYS A 251 7.48 -16.36 6.46
N THR A 252 8.21 -15.55 7.22
CA THR A 252 9.43 -14.86 6.77
C THR A 252 10.67 -15.76 6.97
N SER A 253 11.87 -15.22 6.71
CA SER A 253 13.13 -15.94 6.98
C SER A 253 13.46 -16.07 8.48
N VAL A 254 12.79 -15.34 9.36
CA VAL A 254 13.02 -15.39 10.82
C VAL A 254 11.86 -16.14 11.50
N PRO A 255 12.10 -17.30 12.13
CA PRO A 255 11.05 -18.05 12.82
C PRO A 255 10.41 -17.27 13.96
N GLY A 256 9.08 -17.12 13.92
CA GLY A 256 8.31 -16.27 14.84
C GLY A 256 8.01 -14.87 14.27
N VAL A 257 8.49 -14.55 13.07
CA VAL A 257 8.16 -13.30 12.37
C VAL A 257 7.39 -13.61 11.08
N PHE A 258 6.23 -12.98 10.94
CA PHE A 258 5.27 -13.20 9.88
C PHE A 258 4.95 -11.88 9.16
N ALA A 259 4.50 -11.94 7.91
CA ALA A 259 4.09 -10.76 7.16
C ALA A 259 2.73 -10.95 6.49
N GLY A 260 1.87 -9.92 6.53
CA GLY A 260 0.53 -9.91 5.96
C GLY A 260 0.20 -8.60 5.27
N GLY A 261 -0.62 -8.65 4.23
CA GLY A 261 -1.00 -7.49 3.43
C GLY A 261 0.07 -7.02 2.45
N ASP A 262 -0.09 -5.78 2.00
CA ASP A 262 0.68 -5.20 0.88
C ASP A 262 2.18 -5.11 1.14
N VAL A 263 2.65 -5.21 2.39
CA VAL A 263 4.09 -5.21 2.71
C VAL A 263 4.83 -6.40 2.08
N GLN A 264 4.11 -7.49 1.79
CA GLN A 264 4.63 -8.68 1.11
C GLN A 264 3.93 -8.98 -0.23
N ASP A 265 2.85 -8.26 -0.57
CA ASP A 265 2.10 -8.46 -1.80
C ASP A 265 2.22 -7.25 -2.73
N LYS A 266 3.07 -7.36 -3.76
CA LYS A 266 3.17 -6.37 -4.84
C LYS A 266 2.19 -6.59 -6.00
N ARG A 267 1.44 -7.69 -5.98
CA ARG A 267 0.62 -8.15 -7.10
C ARG A 267 -0.83 -7.69 -6.97
N TYR A 268 -1.50 -8.04 -5.87
CA TYR A 268 -2.95 -7.79 -5.74
C TYR A 268 -3.25 -6.45 -5.07
N ARG A 269 -2.63 -6.18 -3.91
CA ARG A 269 -2.74 -4.86 -3.21
C ARG A 269 -4.19 -4.39 -3.04
N GLN A 270 -5.03 -5.25 -2.48
CA GLN A 270 -6.44 -4.95 -2.21
C GLN A 270 -6.76 -5.17 -0.73
N ALA A 271 -7.70 -4.40 -0.19
CA ALA A 271 -8.11 -4.54 1.20
C ALA A 271 -8.56 -5.97 1.56
N VAL A 272 -9.26 -6.66 0.65
CA VAL A 272 -9.73 -8.03 0.87
C VAL A 272 -8.59 -9.07 0.83
N THR A 273 -7.60 -8.92 -0.06
CA THR A 273 -6.43 -9.81 -0.07
C THR A 273 -5.53 -9.53 1.13
N ALA A 274 -5.43 -8.27 1.56
CA ALA A 274 -4.74 -7.89 2.79
C ALA A 274 -5.42 -8.49 4.02
N ALA A 275 -6.75 -8.42 4.14
CA ALA A 275 -7.49 -9.06 5.23
C ALA A 275 -7.25 -10.58 5.25
N GLY A 276 -7.36 -11.24 4.09
CA GLY A 276 -7.11 -12.69 3.97
C GLY A 276 -5.69 -13.08 4.40
N SER A 277 -4.67 -12.37 3.93
CA SER A 277 -3.28 -12.62 4.34
C SER A 277 -3.00 -12.25 5.81
N GLY A 278 -3.73 -11.29 6.39
CA GLY A 278 -3.71 -11.03 7.82
C GLY A 278 -4.25 -12.21 8.65
N CYS A 279 -5.33 -12.85 8.18
CA CYS A 279 -5.81 -14.10 8.79
C CYS A 279 -4.76 -15.21 8.72
N MET A 280 -4.13 -15.40 7.54
CA MET A 280 -3.04 -16.36 7.37
C MET A 280 -1.89 -16.10 8.36
N ALA A 281 -1.51 -14.83 8.52
CA ALA A 281 -0.45 -14.43 9.45
C ALA A 281 -0.78 -14.74 10.91
N ALA A 282 -2.03 -14.50 11.34
CA ALA A 282 -2.46 -14.89 12.68
C ALA A 282 -2.42 -16.41 12.89
N LEU A 283 -2.94 -17.20 11.94
CA LEU A 283 -2.99 -18.66 12.08
C LEU A 283 -1.59 -19.30 12.07
N ASP A 284 -0.69 -18.79 11.23
CA ASP A 284 0.72 -19.21 11.23
C ASP A 284 1.41 -18.85 12.56
N ALA A 285 1.14 -17.66 13.12
CA ALA A 285 1.68 -17.24 14.41
C ALA A 285 1.14 -18.05 15.59
N ILE A 286 -0.17 -18.34 15.61
CA ILE A 286 -0.81 -19.19 16.62
C ILE A 286 -0.17 -20.58 16.61
N THR A 287 -0.12 -21.22 15.43
CA THR A 287 0.47 -22.56 15.28
C THR A 287 1.92 -22.57 15.78
N TRP A 288 2.70 -21.56 15.40
CA TRP A 288 4.09 -21.46 15.81
C TRP A 288 4.25 -21.29 17.32
N LEU A 289 3.42 -20.47 17.97
CA LEU A 289 3.46 -20.27 19.43
C LEU A 289 3.03 -21.53 20.21
N GLU A 290 2.06 -22.28 19.69
CA GLU A 290 1.66 -23.57 20.25
C GLU A 290 2.84 -24.56 20.21
N GLU A 291 3.52 -24.67 19.06
CA GLU A 291 4.72 -25.51 18.90
C GLU A 291 5.88 -25.11 19.82
N GLN A 292 6.00 -23.83 20.21
CA GLN A 292 7.02 -23.40 21.18
C GLN A 292 6.64 -23.72 22.63
N SER A 293 5.35 -23.91 22.93
CA SER A 293 4.84 -24.15 24.29
C SER A 293 4.90 -25.63 24.70
N ASP A 294 4.98 -26.53 23.72
CA ASP A 294 5.09 -27.99 23.90
C ASP A 294 6.55 -28.49 24.04
N VAL A 295 7.52 -27.58 24.17
CA VAL A 295 8.97 -27.87 24.35
C VAL A 295 9.45 -27.40 25.72
#